data_AF-A0A970PL95-F1
#
_entry.id   AF-A0A970PL95-F1
#
_cell.length_a   1.000
_cell.length_b   1.000
_cell.length_c   1.000
_cell.angle_alpha   90.00
_cell.angle_beta   90.00
_cell.angle_gamma   90.00
#
_symmetry.space_group_name_H-M   'P 1'
#
loop_
_entity.id
_entity.type
_entity.pdbx_description
1 polymer ?
#
loop_
_entity_poly.entity_id
_entity_poly.type
_entity_poly.pdbx_seq_one_letter_code
_entity_poly.pdbx_strand_id
1 'polypeptide(L)'
;MKRTAVLLLAFLLMAFLAPAQAEDSLPAHMTGPENLAPPGQAVAAAVITPYGTQYSLTLRLDEVQSEDGSLILLFTLAQGEVLPAEGAHADYLAQRFGSGESILPDYPMLLHPEAFALITDLEEEYPYSPDGFSPADSDEFDYEPLLLAPGEEIRFKVIFEYVDDLAGARLRFQDTGMYPVFGMRPDLMEGSIAWFALE
;
A
#
# COMPACT_ATOMS: atom_id res chain seq x y z
N MET A 1 -60.53 -6.91 8.72
CA MET A 1 -59.28 -7.67 8.52
C MET A 1 -58.29 -6.91 7.59
N LYS A 2 -58.06 -5.61 7.81
CA LYS A 2 -57.17 -4.78 6.95
C LYS A 2 -55.92 -4.25 7.67
N ARG A 3 -55.81 -4.44 9.00
CA ARG A 3 -54.72 -3.87 9.82
C ARG A 3 -53.51 -4.79 9.95
N THR A 4 -53.67 -6.11 9.78
CA THR A 4 -52.58 -7.08 9.83
C THR A 4 -51.71 -7.08 8.57
N ALA A 5 -52.28 -6.78 7.40
CA ALA A 5 -51.53 -6.72 6.14
C ALA A 5 -50.52 -5.56 6.10
N VAL A 6 -50.82 -4.43 6.73
CA VAL A 6 -49.92 -3.26 6.77
C VAL A 6 -48.73 -3.50 7.70
N LEU A 7 -48.94 -4.21 8.81
CA LEU A 7 -47.86 -4.60 9.73
C LEU A 7 -46.89 -5.60 9.08
N LEU A 8 -47.41 -6.55 8.29
CA LEU A 8 -46.59 -7.50 7.55
C LEU A 8 -45.76 -6.82 6.46
N LEU A 9 -46.32 -5.81 5.77
CA LEU A 9 -45.60 -5.06 4.73
C LEU A 9 -44.50 -4.16 5.33
N ALA A 10 -44.75 -3.56 6.50
CA ALA A 10 -43.74 -2.76 7.21
C ALA A 10 -42.59 -3.63 7.76
N PHE A 11 -42.88 -4.87 8.18
CA PHE A 11 -41.85 -5.81 8.62
C PHE A 11 -41.03 -6.34 7.44
N LEU A 12 -41.65 -6.55 6.27
CA LEU A 12 -40.96 -6.96 5.05
C LEU A 12 -40.05 -5.84 4.50
N LEU A 13 -40.46 -4.57 4.61
CA LEU A 13 -39.62 -3.45 4.16
C LEU A 13 -38.39 -3.22 5.06
N MET A 14 -38.49 -3.50 6.36
CA MET A 14 -37.35 -3.38 7.28
C MET A 14 -36.28 -4.46 7.06
N ALA A 15 -36.62 -5.59 6.42
CA ALA A 15 -35.65 -6.64 6.08
C ALA A 15 -34.73 -6.24 4.90
N PHE A 16 -35.07 -5.19 4.15
CA PHE A 16 -34.23 -4.65 3.06
C PHE A 16 -33.38 -3.44 3.49
N LEU A 17 -33.43 -3.05 4.77
CA LEU A 17 -32.54 -2.04 5.36
C LEU A 17 -31.40 -2.71 6.13
N ALA A 18 -30.89 -3.83 5.61
CA ALA A 18 -29.52 -4.21 5.95
C ALA A 18 -28.62 -3.07 5.45
N PRO A 19 -27.79 -2.44 6.31
CA PRO A 19 -26.70 -1.64 5.78
C PRO A 19 -25.98 -2.55 4.79
N ALA A 20 -25.72 -2.03 3.58
CA ALA A 20 -24.75 -2.65 2.69
C ALA A 20 -23.56 -2.97 3.57
N GLN A 21 -23.33 -4.27 3.83
CA GLN A 21 -22.09 -4.69 4.42
C GLN A 21 -21.06 -4.09 3.47
N ALA A 22 -20.22 -3.19 4.00
CA ALA A 22 -18.94 -2.97 3.38
C ALA A 22 -18.42 -4.39 3.16
N GLU A 23 -18.31 -4.79 1.90
CA GLU A 23 -17.46 -5.93 1.59
C GLU A 23 -16.15 -5.56 2.27
N ASP A 24 -15.80 -6.29 3.32
CA ASP A 24 -14.43 -6.42 3.75
C ASP A 24 -13.72 -7.04 2.55
N SER A 25 -13.44 -6.20 1.56
CA SER A 25 -12.61 -6.51 0.43
C SER A 25 -11.27 -6.77 1.05
N LEU A 26 -10.98 -8.06 1.26
CA LEU A 26 -9.64 -8.52 1.52
C LEU A 26 -8.75 -7.78 0.50
N PRO A 27 -7.81 -6.95 0.96
CA PRO A 27 -6.98 -6.19 0.04
C PRO A 27 -6.33 -7.16 -0.93
N ALA A 28 -6.40 -6.86 -2.22
CA ALA A 28 -5.97 -7.81 -3.23
C ALA A 28 -4.47 -8.09 -3.03
N HIS A 29 -4.10 -9.34 -2.81
CA HIS A 29 -2.70 -9.76 -2.87
C HIS A 29 -2.30 -9.76 -4.35
N MET A 30 -1.79 -8.65 -4.85
CA MET A 30 -1.43 -8.50 -6.25
C MET A 30 0.06 -8.21 -6.39
N THR A 31 0.81 -9.28 -6.59
CA THR A 31 2.28 -9.31 -6.60
C THR A 31 2.88 -9.31 -8.01
N GLY A 32 2.05 -9.26 -9.06
CA GLY A 32 2.48 -9.40 -10.45
C GLY A 32 2.02 -8.23 -11.35
N PRO A 33 2.83 -7.84 -12.36
CA PRO A 33 2.49 -6.77 -13.30
C PRO A 33 1.23 -7.09 -14.14
N GLU A 34 0.80 -8.34 -14.21
CA GLU A 34 -0.45 -8.77 -14.85
C GLU A 34 -1.71 -8.46 -14.04
N ASN A 35 -1.55 -8.06 -12.78
CA ASN A 35 -2.62 -7.86 -11.80
C ASN A 35 -2.54 -6.44 -11.23
N LEU A 36 -2.89 -5.46 -12.06
CA LEU A 36 -2.81 -4.04 -11.67
C LEU A 36 -4.01 -3.61 -10.84
N ALA A 37 -3.75 -2.97 -9.71
CA ALA A 37 -4.79 -2.28 -8.97
C ALA A 37 -5.14 -0.96 -9.68
N PRO A 38 -6.40 -0.75 -10.10
CA PRO A 38 -6.84 0.54 -10.61
C PRO A 38 -6.85 1.60 -9.49
N PRO A 39 -6.85 2.90 -9.85
CA PRO A 39 -7.09 3.96 -8.88
C PRO A 39 -8.36 3.71 -8.04
N GLY A 40 -8.27 3.98 -6.75
CA GLY A 40 -9.29 3.70 -5.74
C GLY A 40 -9.28 2.28 -5.16
N GLN A 41 -8.51 1.34 -5.72
CA GLN A 41 -8.35 0.00 -5.14
C GLN A 41 -7.17 -0.06 -4.17
N ALA A 42 -7.42 -0.57 -2.97
CA ALA A 42 -6.39 -0.82 -1.97
C ALA A 42 -5.65 -2.13 -2.24
N VAL A 43 -4.32 -2.09 -2.08
CA VAL A 43 -3.42 -3.23 -2.17
C VAL A 43 -2.73 -3.40 -0.82
N ALA A 44 -2.64 -4.65 -0.34
CA ALA A 44 -1.91 -4.95 0.89
C ALA A 44 -0.65 -5.75 0.60
N ALA A 45 0.43 -5.32 1.22
CA ALA A 45 1.69 -6.01 1.28
C ALA A 45 1.99 -6.42 2.73
N ALA A 46 2.57 -7.59 2.92
CA ALA A 46 3.11 -7.98 4.22
C ALA A 46 4.56 -7.50 4.30
N VAL A 47 4.88 -6.73 5.33
CA VAL A 47 6.23 -6.24 5.62
C VAL A 47 6.81 -7.03 6.77
N ILE A 48 8.07 -7.45 6.66
CA ILE A 48 8.80 -8.19 7.70
C ILE A 48 10.05 -7.40 8.09
N THR A 49 10.12 -6.93 9.32
CA THR A 49 11.28 -6.17 9.77
C THR A 49 12.50 -7.08 9.95
N PRO A 50 13.73 -6.53 9.87
CA PRO A 50 14.95 -7.25 10.25
C PRO A 50 14.94 -7.82 11.68
N TYR A 51 14.04 -7.32 12.54
CA TYR A 51 13.93 -7.68 13.95
C TYR A 51 12.87 -8.76 14.24
N GLY A 52 12.32 -9.42 13.20
CA GLY A 52 11.41 -10.54 13.39
C GLY A 52 9.96 -10.17 13.68
N THR A 53 9.55 -8.93 13.39
CA THR A 53 8.12 -8.55 13.35
C THR A 53 7.61 -8.50 11.93
N GLN A 54 6.30 -8.65 11.80
CA GLN A 54 5.56 -8.46 10.55
C GLN A 54 4.42 -7.46 10.76
N TYR A 55 4.08 -6.71 9.73
CA TYR A 55 2.87 -5.88 9.70
C TYR A 55 2.29 -5.84 8.30
N SER A 56 1.00 -5.56 8.19
CA SER A 56 0.36 -5.31 6.90
C SER A 56 0.50 -3.84 6.55
N LEU A 57 0.88 -3.55 5.31
CA LEU A 57 0.84 -2.22 4.74
C LEU A 57 -0.25 -2.19 3.69
N THR A 58 -1.21 -1.29 3.83
CA THR A 58 -2.27 -1.10 2.83
C THR A 58 -2.07 0.23 2.14
N LEU A 59 -1.80 0.18 0.83
CA LEU A 59 -1.60 1.35 -0.01
C LEU A 59 -2.74 1.44 -1.04
N ARG A 60 -3.30 2.63 -1.22
CA ARG A 60 -4.32 2.92 -2.23
C ARG A 60 -3.89 4.15 -3.02
N LEU A 61 -3.80 4.01 -4.34
CA LEU A 61 -3.68 5.13 -5.26
C LEU A 61 -5.06 5.81 -5.36
N ASP A 62 -5.23 6.95 -4.73
CA ASP A 62 -6.50 7.67 -4.70
C ASP A 62 -6.73 8.47 -5.99
N GLU A 63 -5.68 9.10 -6.52
CA GLU A 63 -5.79 10.04 -7.64
C GLU A 63 -4.51 10.09 -8.47
N VAL A 64 -4.68 10.29 -9.77
CA VAL A 64 -3.60 10.50 -10.76
C VAL A 64 -3.86 11.83 -11.45
N GLN A 65 -2.89 12.74 -11.40
CA GLN A 65 -2.95 14.05 -12.06
C GLN A 65 -1.69 14.28 -12.88
N SER A 66 -1.83 14.99 -14.01
CA SER A 66 -0.71 15.42 -14.84
C SER A 66 -0.81 16.92 -15.08
N GLU A 67 0.24 17.65 -14.72
CA GLU A 67 0.31 19.11 -14.82
C GLU A 67 1.74 19.54 -15.17
N ASP A 68 1.89 20.39 -16.18
CA ASP A 68 3.16 21.04 -16.56
C ASP A 68 4.39 20.10 -16.68
N GLY A 69 4.19 18.88 -17.19
CA GLY A 69 5.25 17.88 -17.33
C GLY A 69 5.58 17.13 -16.04
N SER A 70 4.73 17.24 -15.01
CA SER A 70 4.81 16.46 -13.78
C SER A 70 3.63 15.49 -13.68
N LEU A 71 3.92 14.29 -13.18
CA LEU A 71 2.91 13.32 -12.76
C LEU A 71 2.80 13.39 -11.24
N ILE A 72 1.62 13.76 -10.75
CA ILE A 72 1.31 13.86 -9.32
C ILE A 72 0.35 12.72 -8.96
N LEU A 73 0.75 11.91 -7.99
CA LEU A 73 0.00 10.74 -7.53
C LEU A 73 -0.39 10.93 -6.07
N LEU A 74 -1.69 10.82 -5.76
CA LEU A 74 -2.19 10.92 -4.40
C LEU A 74 -2.40 9.52 -3.83
N PHE A 75 -1.84 9.26 -2.65
CA PHE A 75 -1.97 7.98 -1.96
C PHE A 75 -2.64 8.14 -0.60
N THR A 76 -3.40 7.11 -0.22
CA THR A 76 -3.70 6.79 1.17
C THR A 76 -2.88 5.56 1.57
N LEU A 77 -2.23 5.63 2.72
CA LEU A 77 -1.40 4.58 3.27
C LEU A 77 -1.77 4.31 4.73
N ALA A 78 -2.02 3.06 5.05
CA ALA A 78 -2.31 2.60 6.40
C ALA A 78 -1.34 1.50 6.83
N GLN A 79 -0.83 1.60 8.06
CA GLN A 79 -0.07 0.54 8.71
C GLN A 79 -0.99 -0.26 9.63
N GLY A 80 -1.12 -1.56 9.33
CA GLY A 80 -1.79 -2.52 10.21
C GLY A 80 -1.00 -2.81 11.48
N GLU A 81 -1.59 -3.62 12.37
CA GLU A 81 -0.93 -3.98 13.62
C GLU A 81 0.40 -4.70 13.39
N VAL A 82 1.37 -4.41 14.27
CA VAL A 82 2.67 -5.07 14.29
C VAL A 82 2.58 -6.35 15.10
N LEU A 83 2.84 -7.47 14.45
CA LEU A 83 2.78 -8.82 15.02
C LEU A 83 4.18 -9.46 14.98
N PRO A 84 4.45 -10.48 15.80
CA PRO A 84 5.61 -11.35 15.59
C PRO A 84 5.51 -12.05 14.22
N ALA A 85 6.63 -12.21 13.52
CA ALA A 85 6.67 -13.06 12.32
C ALA A 85 6.39 -14.53 12.71
N GLU A 86 5.68 -15.28 11.88
CA GLU A 86 5.33 -16.68 12.18
C GLU A 86 6.21 -17.71 11.45
N GLY A 87 6.37 -18.89 12.06
CA GLY A 87 6.94 -20.09 11.43
C GLY A 87 8.43 -20.02 11.09
N ALA A 88 8.83 -20.65 9.98
CA ALA A 88 10.23 -20.76 9.55
C ALA A 88 10.94 -19.41 9.33
N HIS A 89 10.17 -18.32 9.13
CA HIS A 89 10.69 -16.97 9.01
C HIS A 89 11.17 -16.41 10.35
N ALA A 90 10.38 -16.60 11.42
CA ALA A 90 10.80 -16.22 12.77
C ALA A 90 12.07 -16.95 13.20
N ASP A 91 12.16 -18.25 12.94
CA ASP A 91 13.35 -19.05 13.30
C ASP A 91 14.61 -18.60 12.54
N TYR A 92 14.48 -18.30 11.25
CA TYR A 92 15.58 -17.78 10.43
C TYR A 92 16.04 -16.39 10.90
N LEU A 93 15.11 -15.47 11.13
CA LEU A 93 15.42 -14.12 11.61
C LEU A 93 16.05 -14.17 13.00
N ALA A 94 15.52 -15.02 13.90
CA ALA A 94 16.10 -15.24 15.22
C ALA A 94 17.53 -15.80 15.16
N GLN A 95 17.83 -16.71 14.23
CA GLN A 95 19.19 -17.23 14.03
C GLN A 95 20.16 -16.19 13.47
N ARG A 96 19.69 -15.28 12.63
CA ARG A 96 20.54 -14.33 11.89
C ARG A 96 20.77 -13.01 12.62
N PHE A 97 19.73 -12.50 13.28
CA PHE A 97 19.72 -11.20 13.94
C PHE A 97 19.59 -11.33 15.48
N GLY A 98 19.48 -12.55 15.99
CA GLY A 98 19.22 -12.86 17.40
C GLY A 98 17.74 -13.03 17.70
N SER A 99 17.38 -13.82 18.72
CA SER A 99 16.01 -13.92 19.22
C SER A 99 15.62 -12.63 19.94
N GLY A 100 15.40 -11.58 19.18
CA GLY A 100 14.76 -10.38 19.69
C GLY A 100 13.26 -10.58 19.63
N GLU A 101 12.59 -10.61 20.78
CA GLU A 101 11.34 -9.87 20.82
C GLU A 101 11.68 -8.49 20.27
N SER A 102 11.08 -8.07 19.15
CA SER A 102 11.22 -6.68 18.76
C SER A 102 10.63 -5.87 19.90
N ILE A 103 11.51 -5.31 20.72
CA ILE A 103 11.17 -4.39 21.81
C ILE A 103 10.66 -3.04 21.25
N LEU A 104 10.53 -2.95 19.93
CA LEU A 104 10.26 -1.74 19.21
C LEU A 104 9.22 -2.00 18.09
N PRO A 105 8.03 -2.56 18.42
CA PRO A 105 6.91 -2.59 17.48
C PRO A 105 6.45 -1.18 17.09
N ASP A 106 6.92 -0.17 17.82
CA ASP A 106 6.61 1.25 17.67
C ASP A 106 7.57 2.01 16.75
N TYR A 107 8.47 1.33 16.01
CA TYR A 107 9.28 2.08 15.04
C TYR A 107 8.37 2.60 13.93
N PRO A 108 8.40 3.92 13.69
CA PRO A 108 7.70 4.45 12.55
C PRO A 108 8.29 3.85 11.29
N MET A 109 7.40 3.42 10.40
CA MET A 109 7.79 2.98 9.07
C MET A 109 8.35 4.18 8.31
N LEU A 110 9.45 3.95 7.58
CA LEU A 110 10.07 4.92 6.68
C LEU A 110 9.69 4.55 5.25
N LEU A 111 8.82 5.34 4.64
CA LEU A 111 8.53 5.25 3.22
C LEU A 111 9.50 6.16 2.46
N HIS A 112 10.34 5.60 1.60
CA HIS A 112 11.28 6.36 0.78
C HIS A 112 10.67 6.68 -0.59
N PRO A 113 10.99 7.83 -1.23
CA PRO A 113 10.52 8.12 -2.58
C PRO A 113 10.94 6.99 -3.53
N GLU A 114 12.16 6.49 -3.41
CA GLU A 114 12.71 5.37 -4.19
C GLU A 114 11.92 4.05 -4.10
N ALA A 115 10.97 3.93 -3.17
CA ALA A 115 10.01 2.83 -3.14
C ALA A 115 9.10 2.81 -4.38
N PHE A 116 8.98 3.91 -5.11
CA PHE A 116 8.12 4.05 -6.27
C PHE A 116 8.96 4.11 -7.56
N ALA A 117 8.57 3.30 -8.55
CA ALA A 117 9.17 3.31 -9.87
C ALA A 117 8.09 3.27 -10.95
N LEU A 118 8.27 4.08 -12.00
CA LEU A 118 7.48 4.00 -13.21
C LEU A 118 8.06 2.91 -14.12
N ILE A 119 7.20 1.99 -14.55
CA ILE A 119 7.57 0.82 -15.35
C ILE A 119 6.80 0.86 -16.68
N THR A 120 7.49 0.60 -17.79
CA THR A 120 6.90 0.49 -19.13
C THR A 120 6.05 -0.77 -19.27
N ASP A 121 5.31 -0.86 -20.37
CA ASP A 121 4.59 -2.08 -20.76
C ASP A 121 5.51 -3.29 -21.03
N LEU A 122 6.80 -3.02 -21.31
CA LEU A 122 7.87 -4.01 -21.50
C LEU A 122 8.63 -4.35 -20.21
N GLU A 123 8.15 -3.93 -19.04
CA GLU A 123 8.78 -4.15 -17.73
C GLU A 123 10.14 -3.46 -17.56
N GLU A 124 10.37 -2.37 -18.30
CA GLU A 124 11.59 -1.54 -18.16
C GLU A 124 11.31 -0.35 -17.25
N GLU A 125 12.26 0.01 -16.38
CA GLU A 125 12.15 1.22 -15.55
C GLU A 125 12.32 2.46 -16.43
N TYR A 126 11.37 3.40 -16.33
CA TYR A 126 11.57 4.74 -16.89
C TYR A 126 12.73 5.43 -16.17
N PRO A 127 13.45 6.37 -16.83
CA PRO A 127 14.53 7.13 -16.20
C PRO A 127 14.02 8.20 -15.22
N TYR A 128 12.75 8.13 -14.81
CA TYR A 128 12.11 9.06 -13.89
C TYR A 128 12.12 8.47 -12.48
N SER A 129 12.69 9.20 -11.55
CA SER A 129 12.56 8.94 -10.12
C SER A 129 11.54 9.88 -9.51
N PRO A 130 10.81 9.45 -8.48
CA PRO A 130 9.98 10.36 -7.70
C PRO A 130 10.87 11.40 -7.03
N ASP A 131 10.44 12.66 -7.05
CA ASP A 131 11.22 13.81 -6.55
C ASP A 131 10.88 14.17 -5.09
N GLY A 132 10.03 13.38 -4.44
CA GLY A 132 9.77 13.50 -3.02
C GLY A 132 8.33 13.21 -2.65
N PHE A 133 8.01 13.59 -1.42
CA PHE A 133 6.67 13.50 -0.87
C PHE A 133 6.17 14.86 -0.41
N SER A 134 4.84 14.97 -0.36
CA SER A 134 4.17 16.08 0.30
C SER A 134 2.95 15.56 1.05
N PRO A 135 2.62 16.05 2.25
CA PRO A 135 1.29 15.83 2.81
C PRO A 135 0.21 16.21 1.78
N ALA A 136 -0.91 15.49 1.73
CA ALA A 136 -1.93 15.69 0.70
C ALA A 136 -2.43 17.15 0.59
N ASP A 137 -2.37 17.92 1.67
CA ASP A 137 -2.83 19.30 1.75
C ASP A 137 -1.70 20.34 1.56
N SER A 138 -0.48 19.92 1.26
CA SER A 138 0.68 20.80 1.06
C SER A 138 1.07 20.89 -0.42
N ASP A 139 1.63 22.04 -0.77
CA ASP A 139 2.29 22.32 -2.06
C ASP A 139 3.82 22.27 -1.92
N GLU A 140 4.34 22.18 -0.69
CA GLU A 140 5.76 22.01 -0.40
C GLU A 140 6.12 20.51 -0.49
N PHE A 141 7.10 20.18 -1.33
CA PHE A 141 7.61 18.83 -1.54
C PHE A 141 9.02 18.70 -0.97
N ASP A 142 9.28 17.58 -0.30
CA ASP A 142 10.57 17.26 0.28
C ASP A 142 11.06 15.89 -0.20
N TYR A 143 12.34 15.80 -0.55
CA TYR A 143 13.03 14.53 -0.83
C TYR A 143 13.43 13.84 0.48
N GLU A 144 12.48 13.65 1.39
CA GLU A 144 12.72 13.02 2.68
C GLU A 144 11.78 11.83 2.88
N PRO A 145 12.17 10.80 3.64
CA PRO A 145 11.30 9.68 3.93
C PRO A 145 10.07 10.13 4.72
N LEU A 146 8.90 9.60 4.39
CA LEU A 146 7.71 9.75 5.21
C LEU A 146 7.76 8.78 6.39
N LEU A 147 7.46 9.30 7.58
CA LEU A 147 7.35 8.53 8.82
C LEU A 147 5.87 8.25 9.13
N LEU A 148 5.55 6.98 9.36
CA LEU A 148 4.20 6.55 9.74
C LEU A 148 4.25 5.78 11.06
N ALA A 149 3.49 6.18 12.08
CA ALA A 149 3.40 5.40 13.31
C ALA A 149 2.41 4.22 13.15
N PRO A 150 2.58 3.15 13.95
CA PRO A 150 1.66 2.01 13.88
C PRO A 150 0.20 2.39 14.13
N GLY A 151 -0.70 1.88 13.29
CA GLY A 151 -2.14 2.15 13.37
C GLY A 151 -2.56 3.50 12.82
N GLU A 152 -1.63 4.31 12.30
CA GLU A 152 -1.96 5.55 11.62
C GLU A 152 -2.29 5.31 10.13
N GLU A 153 -3.11 6.22 9.62
CA GLU A 153 -3.36 6.39 8.19
C GLU A 153 -2.82 7.76 7.79
N ILE A 154 -2.03 7.82 6.72
CA ILE A 154 -1.55 9.07 6.14
C ILE A 154 -1.99 9.20 4.69
N ARG A 155 -2.21 10.45 4.28
CA ARG A 155 -2.44 10.82 2.89
C ARG A 155 -1.30 11.70 2.41
N PHE A 156 -0.70 11.33 1.29
CA PHE A 156 0.46 12.03 0.75
C PHE A 156 0.44 12.03 -0.78
N LYS A 157 1.08 13.05 -1.35
CA LYS A 157 1.38 13.16 -2.77
C LYS A 157 2.78 12.61 -3.02
N VAL A 158 2.95 11.93 -4.15
CA VAL A 158 4.23 11.60 -4.79
C VAL A 158 4.27 12.35 -6.10
N ILE A 159 5.42 12.94 -6.42
CA ILE A 159 5.62 13.65 -7.69
C ILE A 159 6.74 13.00 -8.50
N PHE A 160 6.52 12.87 -9.80
CA PHE A 160 7.55 12.57 -10.80
C PHE A 160 7.63 13.76 -11.74
N GLU A 161 8.78 14.44 -11.79
CA GLU A 161 9.01 15.57 -12.69
C GLU A 161 9.51 15.13 -14.08
N TYR A 162 9.31 16.00 -15.08
CA TYR A 162 9.78 15.86 -16.47
C TYR A 162 9.23 14.63 -17.22
N VAL A 163 8.01 14.23 -16.90
CA VAL A 163 7.31 13.08 -17.47
C VAL A 163 6.58 13.49 -18.76
N ASP A 164 7.10 13.05 -19.90
CA ASP A 164 6.59 13.44 -21.23
C ASP A 164 5.69 12.38 -21.90
N ASP A 165 5.82 11.09 -21.54
CA ASP A 165 5.01 9.98 -22.08
C ASP A 165 4.84 8.85 -21.05
N LEU A 166 3.59 8.48 -20.78
CA LEU A 166 3.18 7.42 -19.84
C LEU A 166 2.34 6.33 -20.52
N ALA A 167 2.32 6.26 -21.86
CA ALA A 167 1.51 5.29 -22.56
C ALA A 167 1.87 3.84 -22.13
N GLY A 168 0.92 3.17 -21.49
CA GLY A 168 1.12 1.80 -20.96
C GLY A 168 1.97 1.72 -19.70
N ALA A 169 2.34 2.87 -19.11
CA ALA A 169 3.11 2.93 -17.88
C ALA A 169 2.29 2.42 -16.68
N ARG A 170 3.00 1.77 -15.76
CA ARG A 170 2.48 1.19 -14.53
C ARG A 170 3.36 1.67 -13.39
N LEU A 171 2.77 1.78 -12.21
CA LEU A 171 3.55 2.13 -11.03
C LEU A 171 3.85 0.88 -10.23
N ARG A 172 5.13 0.64 -9.97
CA ARG A 172 5.58 -0.32 -8.98
C ARG A 172 5.83 0.41 -7.67
N PHE A 173 5.20 -0.06 -6.61
CA PHE A 173 5.60 0.22 -5.24
C PHE A 173 6.36 -0.99 -4.68
N GLN A 174 7.52 -0.77 -4.10
CA GLN A 174 8.33 -1.77 -3.43
C GLN A 174 8.75 -1.24 -2.06
N ASP A 175 8.43 -1.97 -1.00
CA ASP A 175 8.82 -1.56 0.35
C ASP A 175 10.36 -1.57 0.54
N THR A 176 10.91 -0.42 0.94
CA THR A 176 12.35 -0.23 1.18
C THR A 176 12.79 -0.69 2.57
N GLY A 177 11.89 -0.84 3.53
CA GLY A 177 12.19 -1.36 4.88
C GLY A 177 12.73 -2.80 4.87
N MET A 178 12.49 -3.52 3.78
CA MET A 178 12.87 -4.91 3.59
C MET A 178 14.21 -5.10 2.84
N TYR A 179 14.85 -4.03 2.35
CA TYR A 179 16.10 -4.11 1.56
C TYR A 179 17.20 -4.99 2.21
N PRO A 180 17.44 -4.93 3.54
CA PRO A 180 18.42 -5.79 4.21
C PRO A 180 18.03 -7.28 4.24
N VAL A 181 16.72 -7.58 4.26
CA VAL A 181 16.18 -8.95 4.29
C VAL A 181 16.22 -9.56 2.88
N PHE A 182 15.91 -8.75 1.86
CA PHE A 182 15.82 -9.18 0.46
C PHE A 182 17.13 -9.63 -0.17
N GLY A 183 18.25 -8.98 0.17
CA GLY A 183 19.57 -9.42 -0.30
C GLY A 183 19.91 -10.87 0.05
N MET A 184 19.18 -11.46 1.01
CA MET A 184 19.37 -12.83 1.47
C MET A 184 18.21 -13.78 1.11
N ARG A 185 16.98 -13.28 0.88
CA ARG A 185 15.79 -14.06 0.50
C ARG A 185 14.98 -13.35 -0.59
N PRO A 186 15.40 -13.46 -1.86
CA PRO A 186 14.73 -12.82 -2.99
C PRO A 186 13.29 -13.31 -3.21
N ASP A 187 12.98 -14.53 -2.78
CA ASP A 187 11.64 -15.13 -2.83
C ASP A 187 10.62 -14.39 -1.95
N LEU A 188 11.08 -13.56 -1.01
CA LEU A 188 10.21 -12.73 -0.17
C LEU A 188 9.93 -11.35 -0.79
N MET A 189 10.52 -11.04 -1.95
CA MET A 189 10.36 -9.75 -2.63
C MET A 189 9.02 -9.67 -3.37
N GLU A 190 8.57 -10.75 -4.00
CA GLU A 190 7.31 -10.74 -4.78
C GLU A 190 6.10 -10.33 -3.91
N GLY A 191 6.02 -10.81 -2.67
CA GLY A 191 4.94 -10.47 -1.72
C GLY A 191 4.94 -9.03 -1.19
N SER A 192 5.98 -8.26 -1.48
CA SER A 192 6.19 -6.88 -0.99
C SER A 192 6.07 -5.82 -2.08
N ILE A 193 5.74 -6.25 -3.31
CA ILE A 193 5.58 -5.37 -4.45
C ILE A 193 4.07 -5.22 -4.72
N ALA A 194 3.63 -3.97 -4.86
CA ALA A 194 2.31 -3.63 -5.33
C ALA A 194 2.42 -2.96 -6.70
N TRP A 195 1.47 -3.29 -7.59
CA TRP A 195 1.39 -2.72 -8.93
C TRP A 195 0.10 -1.94 -9.11
N PHE A 196 0.22 -0.70 -9.58
CA PHE A 196 -0.93 0.17 -9.84
C PHE A 196 -1.02 0.54 -11.32
N ALA A 197 -2.25 0.58 -11.83
CA ALA A 197 -2.55 1.17 -13.12
C ALA A 197 -2.61 2.70 -12.99
N LEU A 198 -2.08 3.41 -13.99
CA LEU A 198 -2.03 4.88 -14.03
C LEU A 198 -3.12 5.50 -14.92
N GLU A 199 -4.15 4.73 -15.30
CA GLU A 199 -5.19 5.11 -16.27
C GLU A 199 -5.90 6.45 -16.00
#